data_AF-A0A2E6G716-F1
#
_entry.id   AF-A0A2E6G716-F1
#
_cell.length_a   1.000
_cell.length_b   1.000
_cell.length_c   1.000
_cell.angle_alpha   90.00
_cell.angle_beta   90.00
_cell.angle_gamma   90.00
#
_symmetry.space_group_name_H-M   'P 1'
#
loop_
_entity.id
_entity.type
_entity.pdbx_description
1 polymer ?
#
loop_
_entity_poly.entity_id
_entity_poly.type
_entity_poly.pdbx_seq_one_letter_code
_entity_poly.pdbx_strand_id
1 'polypeptide(L)'
;FATASTFPKGRVITYPADWGTRSRDLVASIKMPFEPIPGGSEGAMMAELKSAYAANDPILMMIWQPHWIFADLDLKFVEWNPIDGECVEESQEKDTACGFQQAAVHKVVWGGFEKKWPAAYKMVSNLKLTNADENWAIFEVDNNGRDVADVAKEWLDKNETRWKPWLDSSM
;
A
#
# COMPACT_ATOMS: atom_id res chain seq x y z
N PHE A 1 0.60 19.44 -11.78
CA PHE A 1 1.07 18.20 -12.43
C PHE A 1 2.40 18.39 -13.15
N ALA A 2 2.52 19.23 -14.18
CA ALA A 2 3.85 19.52 -14.76
C ALA A 2 4.67 20.44 -13.85
N THR A 3 5.98 20.26 -13.84
CA THR A 3 6.96 21.19 -13.25
C THR A 3 7.91 21.69 -14.33
N ALA A 4 8.74 22.67 -14.02
CA ALA A 4 9.73 23.18 -14.97
C ALA A 4 10.66 22.07 -15.51
N SER A 5 10.97 21.04 -14.70
CA SER A 5 11.82 19.93 -15.09
C SER A 5 11.12 18.82 -15.87
N THR A 6 9.78 18.74 -15.81
CA THR A 6 9.02 17.67 -16.50
C THR A 6 8.27 18.15 -17.74
N PHE A 7 8.20 19.46 -17.98
CA PHE A 7 7.50 20.02 -19.15
C PHE A 7 8.03 19.41 -20.46
N PRO A 8 7.15 19.01 -21.41
CA PRO A 8 5.69 19.23 -21.43
C PRO A 8 4.86 18.18 -20.68
N LYS A 9 5.48 17.15 -20.08
CA LYS A 9 4.78 16.10 -19.34
C LYS A 9 4.40 16.55 -17.93
N GLY A 10 3.31 15.98 -17.41
CA GLY A 10 3.04 15.99 -15.98
C GLY A 10 4.10 15.18 -15.22
N ARG A 11 4.19 15.31 -13.90
CA ARG A 11 4.94 14.38 -13.06
C ARG A 11 3.98 13.44 -12.35
N VAL A 12 4.40 12.19 -12.18
CA VAL A 12 3.76 11.23 -11.27
C VAL A 12 4.83 10.72 -10.32
N ILE A 13 4.57 10.84 -9.02
CA ILE A 13 5.48 10.31 -8.01
C ILE A 13 5.24 8.80 -7.93
N THR A 14 6.24 8.00 -8.28
CA THR A 14 6.17 6.53 -8.20
C THR A 14 6.71 6.06 -6.86
N TYR A 15 6.63 4.76 -6.59
CA TYR A 15 7.30 4.19 -5.43
C TYR A 15 8.81 4.44 -5.47
N PRO A 16 9.47 4.37 -4.29
CA PRO A 16 10.91 4.30 -4.21
C PRO A 16 11.45 3.20 -5.13
N ALA A 17 12.61 3.45 -5.74
CA ALA A 17 13.16 2.58 -6.78
C ALA A 17 13.40 1.14 -6.28
N ASP A 18 13.67 0.98 -4.98
CA ASP A 18 13.90 -0.28 -4.29
C ASP A 18 12.59 -1.02 -3.92
N TRP A 19 11.44 -0.37 -4.01
CA TRP A 19 10.13 -0.97 -3.69
C TRP A 19 9.45 -1.57 -4.92
N GLY A 20 9.88 -1.16 -6.11
CA GLY A 20 9.43 -1.70 -7.38
C GLY A 20 9.07 -0.63 -8.40
N THR A 21 8.80 -1.10 -9.60
CA THR A 21 8.73 -0.24 -10.80
C THR A 21 7.34 -0.16 -11.41
N ARG A 22 6.35 -0.77 -10.75
CA ARG A 22 5.00 -1.02 -11.25
C ARG A 22 4.34 0.19 -11.94
N SER A 23 4.31 1.35 -11.27
CA SER A 23 3.69 2.56 -11.84
C SER A 23 4.53 3.24 -12.93
N ARG A 24 5.86 3.14 -12.85
CA ARG A 24 6.77 3.60 -13.93
C ARG A 24 6.52 2.77 -15.19
N ASP A 25 6.43 1.46 -15.04
CA ASP A 25 6.30 0.53 -16.15
C ASP A 25 4.93 0.68 -16.83
N LEU A 26 3.85 0.88 -16.07
CA LEU A 26 2.53 1.19 -16.62
C LEU A 26 2.52 2.52 -17.40
N VAL A 27 3.07 3.59 -16.83
CA VAL A 27 3.16 4.91 -17.49
C VAL A 27 3.86 4.79 -18.84
N ALA A 28 4.95 4.00 -18.90
CA ALA A 28 5.69 3.74 -20.13
C ALA A 28 4.91 2.86 -21.12
N SER A 29 4.30 1.76 -20.66
CA SER A 29 3.61 0.79 -21.53
C SER A 29 2.45 1.43 -22.29
N ILE A 30 1.66 2.27 -21.61
CA ILE A 30 0.51 2.93 -22.21
C ILE A 30 0.79 4.37 -22.68
N LYS A 31 2.08 4.78 -22.69
CA LYS A 31 2.55 6.08 -23.17
C LYS A 31 1.79 7.25 -22.55
N MET A 32 1.60 7.21 -21.22
CA MET A 32 0.93 8.30 -20.52
C MET A 32 1.75 9.60 -20.62
N PRO A 33 1.12 10.78 -20.64
CA PRO A 33 1.81 12.07 -20.71
C PRO A 33 2.40 12.49 -19.34
N PHE A 34 2.98 11.54 -18.61
CA PHE A 34 3.61 11.74 -17.31
C PHE A 34 5.06 11.28 -17.32
N GLU A 35 5.90 12.00 -16.59
CA GLU A 35 7.25 11.61 -16.24
C GLU A 35 7.21 10.93 -14.86
N PRO A 36 7.59 9.64 -14.76
CA PRO A 36 7.62 8.93 -13.49
C PRO A 36 8.85 9.33 -12.68
N ILE A 37 8.62 9.91 -11.51
CA ILE A 37 9.67 10.34 -10.57
C ILE A 37 9.65 9.40 -9.36
N PRO A 38 10.71 8.60 -9.11
CA PRO A 38 10.78 7.75 -7.93
C PRO A 38 10.73 8.58 -6.64
N GLY A 39 9.85 8.19 -5.71
CA GLY A 39 9.86 8.73 -4.36
C GLY A 39 11.20 8.45 -3.66
N GLY A 40 11.69 9.41 -2.87
CA GLY A 40 12.96 9.22 -2.14
C GLY A 40 12.87 8.26 -0.95
N SER A 41 11.71 8.21 -0.32
CA SER A 41 11.30 7.33 0.79
C SER A 41 9.81 7.52 1.03
N GLU A 42 9.18 6.68 1.86
CA GLU A 42 7.79 6.88 2.29
C GLU A 42 7.58 8.27 2.90
N GLY A 43 8.44 8.65 3.86
CA GLY A 43 8.36 9.95 4.52
C GLY A 43 8.50 11.12 3.54
N ALA A 44 9.38 11.01 2.54
CA ALA A 44 9.53 12.02 1.51
C ALA A 44 8.29 12.12 0.61
N MET A 45 7.71 10.99 0.22
CA MET A 45 6.45 10.96 -0.54
C MET A 45 5.32 11.63 0.25
N MET A 46 5.18 11.30 1.53
CA MET A 46 4.09 11.85 2.35
C MET A 46 4.29 13.35 2.62
N ALA A 47 5.53 13.81 2.83
CA ALA A 47 5.83 15.22 2.95
C ALA A 47 5.48 15.99 1.66
N GLU A 48 5.80 15.42 0.50
CA GLU A 48 5.48 16.01 -0.80
C GLU A 48 3.97 16.07 -1.06
N LEU A 49 3.24 15.00 -0.75
CA LEU A 49 1.78 14.94 -0.84
C LEU A 49 1.11 15.97 0.07
N LYS A 50 1.54 16.06 1.34
CA LYS A 50 1.05 17.07 2.28
C LYS A 50 1.34 18.49 1.82
N SER A 51 2.55 18.75 1.32
CA SER A 51 2.93 20.07 0.81
C SER A 51 2.06 20.48 -0.36
N ALA A 52 1.84 19.59 -1.33
CA ALA A 52 1.00 19.85 -2.49
C ALA A 52 -0.47 20.05 -2.09
N TYR A 53 -0.98 19.20 -1.19
CA TYR A 53 -2.34 19.33 -0.65
C TYR A 53 -2.57 20.68 0.03
N ALA A 54 -1.65 21.09 0.92
CA ALA A 54 -1.74 22.37 1.61
C ALA A 54 -1.64 23.58 0.66
N ALA A 55 -0.85 23.46 -0.41
CA ALA A 55 -0.73 24.48 -1.44
C ALA A 55 -1.91 24.49 -2.45
N ASN A 56 -2.82 23.52 -2.38
CA ASN A 56 -3.83 23.23 -3.42
C ASN A 56 -3.20 22.99 -4.81
N ASP A 57 -1.98 22.44 -4.82
CA ASP A 57 -1.24 22.14 -6.03
C ASP A 57 -1.61 20.75 -6.57
N PRO A 58 -1.84 20.61 -7.89
CA PRO A 58 -2.17 19.32 -8.49
C PRO A 58 -1.00 18.33 -8.42
N ILE A 59 -1.21 17.23 -7.69
CA ILE A 59 -0.26 16.11 -7.52
C ILE A 59 -0.87 14.78 -7.94
N LEU A 60 -0.07 13.93 -8.58
CA LEU A 60 -0.39 12.54 -8.88
C LEU A 60 0.69 11.67 -8.27
N MET A 61 0.30 10.67 -7.48
CA MET A 61 1.22 9.81 -6.73
C MET A 61 0.70 8.38 -6.71
N MET A 62 1.61 7.43 -6.87
CA MET A 62 1.35 6.03 -6.55
C MET A 62 1.35 5.87 -5.03
N ILE A 63 0.22 5.41 -4.49
CA ILE A 63 0.01 5.16 -3.06
C ILE A 63 -0.87 3.91 -2.91
N TRP A 64 -0.86 3.29 -1.73
CA TRP A 64 -1.63 2.08 -1.44
C TRP A 64 -2.59 2.30 -0.26
N GLN A 65 -3.54 1.38 -0.11
CA GLN A 65 -4.39 1.29 1.07
C GLN A 65 -4.36 -0.16 1.58
N PRO A 66 -4.28 -0.42 2.90
CA PRO A 66 -4.32 0.53 4.03
C PRO A 66 -3.08 1.44 4.15
N HIS A 67 -3.30 2.71 4.53
CA HIS A 67 -2.24 3.71 4.79
C HIS A 67 -2.79 4.89 5.59
N TRP A 68 -2.02 5.41 6.56
CA TRP A 68 -2.47 6.46 7.49
C TRP A 68 -2.86 7.78 6.80
N ILE A 69 -2.23 8.09 5.66
CA ILE A 69 -2.45 9.35 4.94
C ILE A 69 -3.92 9.59 4.54
N PHE A 70 -4.70 8.52 4.33
CA PHE A 70 -6.13 8.63 4.00
C PHE A 70 -7.00 9.03 5.19
N ALA A 71 -6.50 8.90 6.42
CA ALA A 71 -7.15 9.45 7.61
C ALA A 71 -6.82 10.94 7.81
N ASP A 72 -5.68 11.39 7.30
CA ASP A 72 -5.18 12.76 7.45
C ASP A 72 -5.65 13.69 6.32
N LEU A 73 -5.75 13.18 5.09
CA LEU A 73 -6.08 13.95 3.89
C LEU A 73 -7.28 13.35 3.14
N ASP A 74 -8.15 14.22 2.60
CA ASP A 74 -9.21 13.81 1.66
C ASP A 74 -8.61 13.56 0.28
N LEU A 75 -8.26 12.30 0.02
CA LEU A 75 -7.65 11.84 -1.22
C LEU A 75 -8.60 10.94 -2.01
N LYS A 76 -8.48 10.98 -3.34
CA LYS A 76 -9.23 10.09 -4.24
C LYS A 76 -8.27 9.27 -5.09
N PHE A 77 -8.58 8.00 -5.25
CA PHE A 77 -7.91 7.17 -6.25
C PHE A 77 -8.31 7.59 -7.66
N VAL A 78 -7.38 7.46 -8.60
CA VAL A 78 -7.68 7.60 -10.02
C VAL A 78 -8.52 6.40 -10.44
N GLU A 79 -9.70 6.68 -11.00
CA GLU A 79 -10.58 5.65 -11.56
C GLU A 79 -10.04 5.18 -12.91
N TRP A 80 -9.92 3.86 -13.07
CA TRP A 80 -9.49 3.21 -14.30
C TRP A 80 -10.70 2.66 -15.07
N ASN A 81 -10.46 2.20 -16.31
CA ASN A 81 -11.52 1.59 -17.10
C ASN A 81 -12.06 0.33 -16.39
N PRO A 82 -13.38 0.15 -16.34
CA PRO A 82 -13.98 -1.05 -15.78
C PRO A 82 -13.62 -2.26 -16.64
N ILE A 83 -13.42 -3.40 -15.99
CA ILE A 83 -13.16 -4.69 -16.65
C ILE A 83 -13.98 -5.80 -16.01
N ASP A 84 -14.22 -6.84 -16.80
CA ASP A 84 -14.71 -8.12 -16.29
C ASP A 84 -13.51 -8.99 -15.88
N GLY A 85 -13.37 -9.29 -14.59
CA GLY A 85 -12.29 -10.15 -14.06
C GLY A 85 -11.07 -9.39 -13.54
N GLU A 86 -9.90 -10.03 -13.57
CA GLU A 86 -8.64 -9.46 -13.07
C GLU A 86 -7.91 -8.64 -14.14
N CYS A 87 -7.31 -7.53 -13.73
CA CYS A 87 -6.52 -6.68 -14.62
C CYS A 87 -5.19 -7.37 -14.96
N VAL A 88 -4.94 -7.61 -16.25
CA VAL A 88 -3.65 -8.12 -16.74
C VAL A 88 -2.74 -6.92 -16.99
N GLU A 89 -1.75 -6.72 -16.12
CA GLU A 89 -0.97 -5.49 -16.10
C GLU A 89 0.06 -5.37 -17.22
N GLU A 90 0.60 -6.50 -17.68
CA GLU A 90 1.75 -6.56 -18.58
C GLU A 90 1.41 -6.21 -20.03
N SER A 91 0.15 -6.31 -20.43
CA SER A 91 -0.30 -6.16 -21.82
C SER A 91 -1.39 -5.10 -22.02
N GLN A 92 -1.36 -4.04 -21.22
CA GLN A 92 -2.36 -2.98 -21.29
C GLN A 92 -2.14 -2.04 -22.48
N GLU A 93 -3.24 -1.58 -23.08
CA GLU A 93 -3.25 -0.52 -24.08
C GLU A 93 -3.86 0.75 -23.50
N LYS A 94 -3.46 1.91 -24.03
CA LYS A 94 -3.82 3.23 -23.46
C LYS A 94 -5.32 3.45 -23.26
N ASP A 95 -6.12 3.09 -24.24
CA ASP A 95 -7.56 3.40 -24.23
C ASP A 95 -8.37 2.36 -23.46
N THR A 96 -7.78 1.20 -23.13
CA THR A 96 -8.43 0.07 -22.43
C THR A 96 -7.76 -0.31 -21.12
N ALA A 97 -6.76 0.46 -20.67
CA ALA A 97 -6.01 0.18 -19.45
C ALA A 97 -6.94 0.11 -18.23
N CYS A 98 -6.85 -1.00 -17.51
CA CYS A 98 -7.56 -1.30 -16.27
C CYS A 98 -6.78 -0.89 -15.01
N GLY A 99 -5.55 -0.39 -15.18
CA GLY A 99 -4.74 0.13 -14.09
C GLY A 99 -3.93 -0.95 -13.41
N PHE A 100 -4.19 -1.15 -12.12
CA PHE A 100 -3.43 -2.06 -11.27
C PHE A 100 -4.36 -3.12 -10.68
N GLN A 101 -3.93 -4.39 -10.67
CA GLN A 101 -4.59 -5.44 -9.92
C GLN A 101 -4.60 -5.10 -8.43
N GLN A 102 -5.70 -5.44 -7.75
CA GLN A 102 -5.78 -5.26 -6.30
C GLN A 102 -4.67 -6.05 -5.61
N ALA A 103 -3.91 -5.38 -4.75
CA ALA A 103 -2.81 -6.00 -4.03
C ALA A 103 -3.34 -7.04 -3.02
N ALA A 104 -2.63 -8.16 -2.90
CA ALA A 104 -2.84 -9.15 -1.85
C ALA A 104 -1.62 -9.18 -0.93
N VAL A 105 -1.86 -9.18 0.38
CA VAL A 105 -0.81 -9.34 1.39
C VAL A 105 -0.65 -10.81 1.70
N HIS A 106 0.51 -11.38 1.35
CA HIS A 106 0.83 -12.77 1.59
C HIS A 106 1.75 -12.94 2.79
N LYS A 107 1.50 -13.98 3.58
CA LYS A 107 2.39 -14.40 4.66
C LYS A 107 3.31 -15.48 4.11
N VAL A 108 4.62 -15.23 4.16
CA VAL A 108 5.63 -16.15 3.64
C VAL A 108 6.51 -16.63 4.79
N VAL A 109 6.79 -17.93 4.82
CA VAL A 109 7.66 -18.56 5.81
C VAL A 109 8.77 -19.32 5.10
N TRP A 110 9.90 -19.51 5.77
CA TRP A 110 10.98 -20.35 5.25
C TRP A 110 10.52 -21.82 5.09
N GLY A 111 11.05 -22.54 4.10
CA GLY A 111 10.59 -23.90 3.75
C GLY A 111 10.74 -24.96 4.85
N GLY A 112 11.54 -24.72 5.88
CA GLY A 112 11.64 -25.60 7.07
C GLY A 112 10.78 -25.17 8.26
N PHE A 113 10.01 -24.08 8.14
CA PHE A 113 9.32 -23.44 9.27
C PHE A 113 8.26 -24.35 9.90
N GLU A 114 7.41 -24.98 9.08
CA GLU A 114 6.39 -25.92 9.55
C GLU A 114 6.99 -27.10 10.32
N LYS A 115 8.09 -27.68 9.79
CA LYS A 115 8.76 -28.82 10.42
C LYS A 115 9.37 -28.45 11.78
N LYS A 116 9.92 -27.25 11.88
CA LYS A 116 10.61 -26.79 13.10
C LYS A 116 9.65 -26.23 14.15
N TRP A 117 8.59 -25.55 13.72
CA TRP A 117 7.61 -24.89 14.57
C TRP A 117 6.17 -25.09 14.04
N PRO A 118 5.62 -26.32 14.15
CA PRO A 118 4.31 -26.64 13.58
C PRO A 118 3.16 -25.81 14.17
N ALA A 119 3.19 -25.54 15.48
CA ALA A 119 2.20 -24.67 16.12
C ALA A 119 2.28 -23.23 15.59
N ALA A 120 3.49 -22.65 15.52
CA ALA A 120 3.66 -21.30 14.98
C ALA A 120 3.25 -21.22 13.50
N TYR A 121 3.52 -22.26 12.70
CA TYR A 121 3.08 -22.32 11.31
C TYR A 121 1.56 -22.27 11.16
N LYS A 122 0.84 -23.07 11.96
CA LYS A 122 -0.62 -23.02 11.99
C LYS A 122 -1.14 -21.65 12.43
N MET A 123 -0.56 -21.05 13.49
CA MET A 123 -0.94 -19.71 13.93
C MET A 123 -0.75 -18.67 12.82
N VAL A 124 0.43 -18.61 12.22
CA VAL A 124 0.73 -17.66 11.13
C VAL A 124 -0.20 -17.91 9.94
N SER A 125 -0.52 -19.17 9.63
CA SER A 125 -1.46 -19.52 8.56
C SER A 125 -2.87 -18.95 8.82
N ASN A 126 -3.33 -19.00 10.08
CA ASN A 126 -4.66 -18.54 10.49
C ASN A 126 -4.75 -17.04 10.81
N LEU A 127 -3.62 -16.37 11.07
CA LEU A 127 -3.56 -14.94 11.36
C LEU A 127 -4.26 -14.14 10.25
N LYS A 128 -5.27 -13.35 10.61
CA LYS A 128 -5.98 -12.51 9.65
C LYS A 128 -6.25 -11.14 10.24
N LEU A 129 -5.60 -10.13 9.67
CA LEU A 129 -5.87 -8.73 9.93
C LEU A 129 -6.75 -8.16 8.82
N THR A 130 -7.59 -7.21 9.18
CA THR A 130 -8.39 -6.44 8.23
C THR A 130 -7.73 -5.10 7.95
N ASN A 131 -8.08 -4.44 6.85
CA ASN A 131 -7.62 -3.08 6.58
C ASN A 131 -7.95 -2.11 7.72
N ALA A 132 -9.05 -2.34 8.45
CA ALA A 132 -9.42 -1.51 9.60
C ALA A 132 -8.46 -1.71 10.78
N ASP A 133 -8.02 -2.94 11.04
CA ASP A 133 -7.03 -3.23 12.08
C ASP A 133 -5.68 -2.55 11.78
N GLU A 134 -5.23 -2.69 10.53
CA GLU A 134 -3.95 -2.13 10.08
C GLU A 134 -4.01 -0.60 10.04
N ASN A 135 -5.07 0.00 9.48
CA ASN A 135 -5.22 1.46 9.45
C ASN A 135 -5.20 2.08 10.85
N TRP A 136 -5.91 1.47 11.81
CA TRP A 136 -5.89 1.94 13.19
C TRP A 136 -4.48 1.82 13.79
N ALA A 137 -3.82 0.67 13.65
CA ALA A 137 -2.50 0.46 14.22
C ALA A 137 -1.46 1.42 13.63
N ILE A 138 -1.47 1.62 12.32
CA ILE A 138 -0.58 2.56 11.62
C ILE A 138 -0.85 3.99 12.13
N PHE A 139 -2.11 4.42 12.25
CA PHE A 139 -2.44 5.75 12.77
C PHE A 139 -1.93 5.97 14.21
N GLU A 140 -2.11 5.00 15.10
CA GLU A 140 -1.65 5.09 16.48
C GLU A 140 -0.12 5.22 16.59
N VAL A 141 0.63 4.55 15.71
CA VAL A 141 2.09 4.62 15.70
C VAL A 141 2.58 5.89 15.01
N ASP A 142 2.16 6.13 13.77
CA ASP A 142 2.77 7.17 12.93
C ASP A 142 2.21 8.57 13.23
N ASN A 143 0.93 8.68 13.56
CA ASN A 143 0.30 9.98 13.85
C ASN A 143 0.34 10.31 15.35
N ASN A 144 0.04 9.33 16.22
CA ASN A 144 0.03 9.56 17.67
C ASN A 144 1.39 9.29 18.34
N GLY A 145 2.37 8.74 17.61
CA GLY A 145 3.73 8.51 18.12
C GLY A 145 3.80 7.40 19.19
N ARG A 146 2.86 6.46 19.19
CA ARG A 146 2.83 5.37 20.18
C ARG A 146 3.81 4.26 19.84
N ASP A 147 4.28 3.56 20.87
CA ASP A 147 5.12 2.39 20.68
C ASP A 147 4.35 1.23 20.02
N VAL A 148 4.99 0.57 19.05
CA VAL A 148 4.40 -0.53 18.27
C VAL A 148 3.96 -1.69 19.17
N ALA A 149 4.74 -2.02 20.21
CA ALA A 149 4.41 -3.13 21.11
C ALA A 149 3.19 -2.81 21.96
N ASP A 150 3.04 -1.56 22.39
CA ASP A 150 1.85 -1.11 23.14
C ASP A 150 0.59 -1.15 22.27
N VAL A 151 0.67 -0.70 21.02
CA VAL A 151 -0.45 -0.75 20.06
C VAL A 151 -0.83 -2.20 19.73
N ALA A 152 0.16 -3.06 19.48
CA ALA A 152 -0.08 -4.48 19.23
C ALA A 152 -0.69 -5.18 20.45
N LYS A 153 -0.22 -4.88 21.65
CA LYS A 153 -0.77 -5.41 22.90
C LYS A 153 -2.22 -4.97 23.10
N GLU A 154 -2.53 -3.69 22.90
CA GLU A 154 -3.89 -3.19 22.99
C GLU A 154 -4.82 -3.90 21.99
N TRP A 155 -4.34 -4.11 20.76
CA TRP A 155 -5.11 -4.86 19.77
C TRP A 155 -5.38 -6.29 20.25
N LEU A 156 -4.37 -6.99 20.76
CA LEU A 156 -4.54 -8.34 21.31
C LEU A 156 -5.54 -8.36 22.47
N ASP A 157 -5.39 -7.47 23.45
CA ASP A 157 -6.25 -7.42 24.64
C ASP A 157 -7.72 -7.15 24.25
N LYS A 158 -7.97 -6.37 23.20
CA LYS A 158 -9.33 -6.05 22.70
C LYS A 158 -9.92 -7.08 21.73
N ASN A 159 -9.10 -7.94 21.16
CA ASN A 159 -9.50 -8.85 20.07
C ASN A 159 -9.30 -10.33 20.41
N GLU A 160 -9.32 -10.71 21.69
CA GLU A 160 -9.11 -12.10 22.14
C GLU A 160 -9.97 -13.12 21.40
N THR A 161 -11.23 -12.82 21.16
CA THR A 161 -12.15 -13.72 20.45
C THR A 161 -11.76 -13.96 18.99
N ARG A 162 -10.98 -13.04 18.41
CA ARG A 162 -10.48 -13.14 17.03
C ARG A 162 -9.16 -13.89 16.94
N TRP A 163 -8.22 -13.63 17.85
CA TRP A 163 -6.88 -14.23 17.76
C TRP A 163 -6.72 -15.55 18.51
N LYS A 164 -7.46 -15.81 19.59
CA LYS A 164 -7.37 -17.09 20.33
C LYS A 164 -7.66 -18.30 19.43
N PRO A 165 -8.65 -18.28 18.52
CA PRO A 165 -8.86 -19.37 17.55
C PRO A 165 -7.66 -19.65 16.64
N TRP A 166 -6.79 -18.64 16.38
CA TRP A 166 -5.56 -18.86 15.62
C TRP A 166 -4.56 -19.75 16.37
N LEU A 167 -4.63 -19.78 17.70
CA LEU A 167 -3.81 -20.63 18.56
C LEU A 167 -4.49 -21.96 18.89
N ASP A 168 -5.81 -22.01 19.06
CA ASP A 168 -6.49 -23.27 19.41
C ASP A 168 -6.40 -24.29 18.28
N SER A 169 -6.37 -23.81 17.03
CA SER A 169 -6.09 -24.62 15.85
C SER A 169 -4.63 -25.09 15.77
N SER A 170 -3.73 -24.49 16.57
CA SER A 170 -2.29 -24.73 16.58
C SER A 170 -1.83 -25.80 17.58
N MET A 171 -2.64 -26.07 18.60
CA MET A 171 -2.47 -27.19 19.55
C MET A 171 -2.93 -28.52 18.94
#